data_AF-U9TM68-F1
#
_entry.id   AF-U9TM68-F1
#
_cell.length_a   1.000
_cell.length_b   1.000
_cell.length_c   1.000
_cell.angle_alpha   90.00
_cell.angle_beta   90.00
_cell.angle_gamma   90.00
#
_symmetry.space_group_name_H-M   'P 1'
#
loop_
_entity.id
_entity.type
_entity.pdbx_description
1 polymer ?
#
loop_
_entity_poly.entity_id
_entity_poly.type
_entity_poly.pdbx_seq_one_letter_code
_entity_poly.pdbx_strand_id
1 'polypeptide(L)'
;PFGGIQTLLIGDIAQLPPVNGKQVFFAQEWLEFFPLFLTTSHRQHEDLSFYNALQEMRVGKLSSQTINLINEKVSSYENSITSIDTTYICGFRNEADTINNLICGFLPTSDENTSGLISVAVDYINNTECEPKEYDKQFRHYTNLPSELIIREGAKITTKI
;
A
#
# COMPACT_ATOMS: atom_id res chain seq x y z
N PRO A 1 13.67 -7.74 29.29
CA PRO A 1 12.83 -7.43 28.12
C PRO A 1 11.66 -6.50 28.46
N PHE A 2 11.49 -5.37 27.76
CA PHE A 2 10.22 -4.61 27.63
C PHE A 2 9.38 -4.37 28.91
N GLY A 3 10.02 -4.09 30.05
CA GLY A 3 9.29 -3.80 31.30
C GLY A 3 8.47 -4.96 31.86
N GLY A 4 8.78 -6.21 31.49
CA GLY A 4 8.02 -7.40 31.91
C GLY A 4 6.78 -7.69 31.07
N ILE A 5 6.56 -6.96 29.98
CA ILE A 5 5.48 -7.21 29.04
C ILE A 5 5.80 -8.46 28.20
N GLN A 6 4.82 -9.36 28.07
CA GLN A 6 4.93 -10.47 27.15
C GLN A 6 4.78 -9.96 25.71
N THR A 7 5.89 -9.93 24.97
CA THR A 7 5.95 -9.37 23.63
C THR A 7 5.94 -10.47 22.57
N LEU A 8 5.01 -10.40 21.63
CA LEU A 8 4.96 -11.23 20.43
C LEU A 8 5.23 -10.34 19.20
N LEU A 9 6.25 -10.70 18.42
CA LEU A 9 6.56 -10.04 17.15
C LEU A 9 6.16 -10.95 15.99
N ILE A 10 5.46 -10.40 15.00
CA ILE A 10 5.01 -11.11 13.80
C ILE A 10 5.42 -10.28 12.59
N GLY A 11 6.05 -10.92 11.61
CA GLY A 11 6.44 -10.27 10.36
C GLY A 11 7.32 -11.17 9.50
N ASP A 12 7.72 -10.64 8.36
CA ASP A 12 8.67 -11.28 7.45
C ASP A 12 9.80 -10.30 7.13
N ILE A 13 11.01 -10.61 7.61
CA ILE A 13 12.19 -9.76 7.44
C ILE A 13 12.67 -9.64 5.98
N ALA A 14 12.17 -10.50 5.08
CA ALA A 14 12.44 -10.43 3.64
C ALA A 14 11.47 -9.50 2.89
N GLN A 15 10.47 -8.93 3.56
CA GLN A 15 9.55 -7.97 2.97
C GLN A 15 10.07 -6.53 3.13
N LEU A 16 9.17 -5.54 3.13
CA LEU A 16 9.55 -4.12 3.14
C LEU A 16 10.41 -3.79 4.37
N PRO A 17 11.56 -3.12 4.17
CA PRO A 17 12.40 -2.66 5.26
C PRO A 17 11.72 -1.51 6.03
N PRO A 18 12.22 -1.16 7.24
CA PRO A 18 11.84 0.07 7.89
C PRO A 18 12.03 1.27 6.96
N VAL A 19 11.02 2.16 6.89
CA VAL A 19 11.10 3.38 6.08
C VAL A 19 12.27 4.26 6.54
N ASN A 20 12.46 4.35 7.86
CA ASN A 20 13.59 5.01 8.49
C ASN A 20 14.18 4.09 9.56
N GLY A 21 15.50 4.16 9.74
CA GLY A 21 16.21 3.42 10.80
C GLY A 21 16.81 2.10 10.35
N LYS A 22 17.16 1.26 11.31
CA LYS A 22 17.82 -0.03 11.10
C LYS A 22 16.81 -1.17 11.17
N GLN A 23 17.13 -2.27 10.50
CA GLN A 23 16.39 -3.52 10.65
C GLN A 23 16.31 -3.97 12.11
N VAL A 24 15.18 -4.56 12.49
CA VAL A 24 14.86 -4.92 13.89
C VAL A 24 15.89 -5.88 14.50
N PHE A 25 16.47 -6.75 13.67
CA PHE A 25 17.44 -7.75 14.10
C PHE A 25 18.83 -7.17 14.44
N PHE A 26 19.04 -5.86 14.28
CA PHE A 26 20.23 -5.18 14.80
C PHE A 26 20.09 -4.73 16.26
N ALA A 27 18.90 -4.80 16.85
CA ALA A 27 18.68 -4.49 18.26
C ALA A 27 19.25 -5.61 19.16
N GLN A 28 19.83 -5.26 20.31
CA GLN A 28 20.37 -6.27 21.24
C GLN A 28 19.25 -7.14 21.82
N GLU A 29 18.08 -6.54 22.04
CA GLU A 29 16.85 -7.17 22.52
C GLU A 29 16.33 -8.22 21.55
N TRP A 30 16.74 -8.18 20.27
CA TRP A 30 16.37 -9.21 19.30
C TRP A 30 16.80 -10.61 19.75
N LEU A 31 17.92 -10.70 20.47
CA LEU A 31 18.45 -11.96 21.00
C LEU A 31 17.60 -12.56 22.13
N GLU A 32 16.67 -11.78 22.70
CA GLU A 32 15.75 -12.26 23.74
C GLU A 32 14.54 -13.01 23.16
N PHE A 33 14.32 -12.95 21.84
CA PHE A 33 13.18 -13.61 21.19
C PHE A 33 13.50 -15.04 20.74
N PHE A 34 12.52 -15.92 20.89
CA PHE A 34 12.55 -17.27 20.33
C PHE A 34 11.82 -17.28 18.98
N PRO A 35 12.51 -17.52 17.84
CA PRO A 35 11.89 -17.47 16.53
C PRO A 35 11.04 -18.71 16.25
N LEU A 36 9.83 -18.49 15.74
CA LEU A 36 8.97 -19.52 15.17
C LEU A 36 8.75 -19.24 13.68
N PHE A 37 8.91 -20.24 12.84
CA PHE A 37 8.77 -20.11 11.39
C PHE A 37 7.50 -20.82 10.92
N LEU A 38 6.59 -20.06 10.32
CA LEU A 38 5.46 -20.62 9.59
C LEU A 38 5.90 -20.98 8.17
N THR A 39 5.67 -22.22 7.74
CA THR A 39 6.19 -22.76 6.47
C THR A 39 5.11 -23.03 5.42
N THR A 40 3.83 -22.94 5.80
CA THR A 40 2.70 -23.17 4.91
C THR A 40 2.09 -21.83 4.49
N SER A 41 2.17 -21.50 3.18
CA SER A 41 1.34 -20.42 2.64
C SER A 41 -0.09 -20.90 2.57
N HIS A 42 -1.04 -20.09 3.03
CA HIS A 42 -2.48 -20.33 2.85
C HIS A 42 -3.05 -19.52 1.68
N ARG A 43 -2.36 -18.47 1.23
CA ARG A 43 -2.88 -17.52 0.23
C ARG A 43 -2.77 -18.05 -1.19
N GLN A 44 -1.67 -18.71 -1.54
CA GLN A 44 -1.41 -19.26 -2.88
C GLN A 44 -1.28 -20.79 -2.89
N HIS A 45 -1.79 -21.46 -1.86
CA HIS A 45 -1.52 -22.89 -1.65
C HIS A 45 -2.06 -23.81 -2.76
N GLU A 46 -3.09 -23.37 -3.48
CA GLU A 46 -3.69 -24.09 -4.61
C GLU A 46 -2.88 -23.95 -5.91
N ASP A 47 -1.99 -22.94 -6.02
CA ASP A 47 -1.12 -22.72 -7.17
C ASP A 47 0.35 -22.80 -6.76
N LEU A 48 0.88 -24.02 -6.83
CA LEU A 48 2.27 -24.29 -6.43
C LEU A 48 3.28 -23.59 -7.34
N SER A 49 2.96 -23.38 -8.62
CA SER A 49 3.84 -22.67 -9.57
C SER A 49 3.98 -21.21 -9.15
N PHE A 50 2.86 -20.55 -8.87
CA PHE A 50 2.85 -19.17 -8.40
C PHE A 50 3.51 -19.03 -7.02
N TYR A 51 3.22 -19.96 -6.09
CA TYR A 51 3.88 -19.96 -4.79
C TYR A 51 5.40 -20.06 -4.93
N ASN A 52 5.93 -20.99 -5.73
CA ASN A 52 7.37 -21.16 -5.91
C ASN A 52 8.01 -19.91 -6.52
N ALA A 53 7.36 -19.27 -7.51
CA ALA A 53 7.82 -18.00 -8.05
C ALA A 53 7.92 -16.90 -6.98
N LEU A 54 6.94 -16.80 -6.07
CA LEU A 54 6.97 -15.85 -4.94
C LEU A 54 8.10 -16.16 -3.95
N GLN A 55 8.38 -17.43 -3.68
CA GLN A 55 9.49 -17.83 -2.81
C GLN A 55 10.85 -17.50 -3.42
N GLU A 56 11.01 -17.68 -4.73
CA GLU A 56 12.21 -17.28 -5.48
C GLU A 56 12.41 -15.76 -5.45
N MET A 57 11.34 -14.98 -5.67
CA MET A 57 11.35 -13.52 -5.54
C MET A 57 11.74 -13.07 -4.13
N ARG A 58 11.19 -13.72 -3.09
CA ARG A 58 11.50 -13.44 -1.68
C ARG A 58 12.98 -13.59 -1.34
N VAL A 59 13.69 -14.51 -1.99
CA VAL A 59 15.14 -14.73 -1.77
C VAL A 59 16.02 -14.08 -2.83
N GLY A 60 15.44 -13.43 -3.84
CA GLY A 60 16.15 -12.76 -4.92
C GLY A 60 16.87 -13.70 -5.90
N LYS A 61 16.43 -14.97 -6.04
CA LYS A 61 17.03 -15.97 -6.94
C LYS A 61 15.97 -16.52 -7.89
N LEU A 62 15.85 -15.88 -9.05
CA LEU A 62 14.83 -16.24 -10.05
C LEU A 62 15.33 -17.34 -11.00
N SER A 63 14.51 -18.38 -11.17
CA SER A 63 14.71 -19.40 -12.19
C SER A 63 14.22 -18.91 -13.56
N SER A 64 14.66 -19.60 -14.62
CA SER A 64 14.14 -19.35 -15.97
C SER A 64 12.62 -19.57 -16.05
N GLN A 65 12.07 -20.53 -15.30
CA GLN A 65 10.62 -20.74 -15.23
C GLN A 65 9.90 -19.51 -14.67
N THR A 66 10.37 -18.96 -13.54
CA THR A 66 9.78 -17.77 -12.92
C THR A 66 9.88 -16.54 -13.82
N ILE A 67 11.03 -16.34 -14.48
CA ILE A 67 11.21 -15.22 -15.41
C ILE A 67 10.23 -15.35 -16.59
N ASN A 68 10.08 -16.54 -17.16
CA ASN A 68 9.13 -16.77 -18.25
C ASN A 68 7.69 -16.51 -17.80
N LEU A 69 7.29 -16.99 -16.62
CA LEU A 69 5.97 -16.75 -16.05
C LEU A 69 5.66 -15.25 -15.91
N ILE A 70 6.62 -14.46 -15.44
CA ILE A 70 6.48 -13.00 -15.32
C ILE A 70 6.33 -12.38 -16.71
N ASN A 71 7.17 -12.76 -17.67
CA ASN A 71 7.15 -12.23 -19.03
C ASN A 71 5.84 -12.57 -19.76
N GLU A 72 5.31 -13.77 -19.58
CA GLU A 72 3.99 -14.18 -20.09
C GLU A 72 2.89 -13.29 -19.51
N LYS A 73 2.91 -13.04 -18.19
CA LYS A 73 1.92 -12.15 -17.57
C LYS A 73 1.99 -10.73 -18.10
N VAL A 74 3.19 -10.17 -18.24
CA VAL A 74 3.40 -8.84 -18.85
C VAL A 74 2.90 -8.80 -20.29
N SER A 75 3.17 -9.85 -21.07
CA SER A 75 2.78 -9.91 -22.48
C SER A 75 1.27 -10.10 -22.67
N SER A 76 0.62 -10.82 -21.74
CA SER A 76 -0.83 -11.01 -21.72
C SER A 76 -1.60 -9.81 -21.19
N TYR A 77 -0.91 -8.83 -20.60
CA TYR A 77 -1.56 -7.64 -20.07
C TYR A 77 -2.01 -6.75 -21.23
N GLU A 78 -3.31 -6.76 -21.50
CA GLU A 78 -3.90 -5.80 -22.43
C GLU A 78 -3.85 -4.39 -21.81
N ASN A 79 -3.07 -3.51 -22.42
CA ASN A 79 -2.88 -2.11 -22.03
C ASN A 79 -4.16 -1.27 -22.25
N SER A 80 -5.25 -1.61 -21.55
CA SER A 80 -6.27 -0.62 -21.23
C SER A 80 -5.83 0.07 -19.94
N ILE A 81 -5.08 1.17 -20.09
CA ILE A 81 -4.81 2.13 -18.99
C ILE A 81 -6.12 2.60 -18.32
N THR A 82 -7.26 2.33 -18.95
CA THR A 82 -8.63 2.60 -18.51
C THR A 82 -9.30 1.42 -17.82
N SER A 83 -8.60 0.36 -17.39
CA SER A 83 -9.23 -0.67 -16.56
C SER A 83 -9.53 -0.08 -15.18
N ILE A 84 -10.69 0.55 -15.06
CA ILE A 84 -11.26 1.11 -13.82
C ILE A 84 -11.36 0.02 -12.74
N ASP A 85 -11.30 -1.25 -13.14
CA ASP A 85 -11.37 -2.37 -12.23
C ASP A 85 -10.05 -2.79 -11.58
N THR A 86 -8.91 -2.33 -12.10
CA THR A 86 -7.59 -2.73 -11.63
C THR A 86 -7.10 -1.84 -10.48
N THR A 87 -6.61 -2.47 -9.40
CA THR A 87 -5.87 -1.76 -8.35
C THR A 87 -4.38 -1.77 -8.70
N TYR A 88 -3.83 -0.59 -8.96
CA TYR A 88 -2.41 -0.43 -9.30
C TYR A 88 -1.57 -0.32 -8.03
N ILE A 89 -0.48 -1.10 -7.96
CA ILE A 89 0.50 -1.04 -6.88
C ILE A 89 1.66 -0.15 -7.34
N CYS A 90 1.92 0.93 -6.60
CA CYS A 90 2.94 1.93 -6.95
C CYS A 90 4.04 2.03 -5.89
N GLY A 91 5.23 2.48 -6.30
CA GLY A 91 6.35 2.70 -5.40
C GLY A 91 6.22 4.00 -4.61
N PHE A 92 5.58 5.02 -5.20
CA PHE A 92 5.41 6.33 -4.59
C PHE A 92 3.95 6.75 -4.47
N ARG A 93 3.66 7.53 -3.42
CA ARG A 93 2.31 8.04 -3.14
C ARG A 93 1.80 8.95 -4.26
N ASN A 94 2.63 9.86 -4.78
CA ASN A 94 2.25 10.76 -5.85
C ASN A 94 1.88 10.03 -7.16
N GLU A 95 2.52 8.90 -7.46
CA GLU A 95 2.16 8.05 -8.60
C GLU A 95 0.78 7.43 -8.40
N ALA A 96 0.53 6.86 -7.21
CA ALA A 96 -0.78 6.31 -6.86
C ALA A 96 -1.88 7.39 -6.93
N ASP A 97 -1.63 8.58 -6.39
CA ASP A 97 -2.57 9.71 -6.44
C ASP A 97 -2.85 10.13 -7.88
N THR A 98 -1.82 10.18 -8.74
CA THR A 98 -1.96 10.52 -10.16
C THR A 98 -2.85 9.51 -10.89
N ILE A 99 -2.62 8.21 -10.67
CA ILE A 99 -3.43 7.14 -11.27
C ILE A 99 -4.87 7.18 -10.75
N ASN A 100 -5.05 7.34 -9.44
CA ASN A 100 -6.37 7.41 -8.82
C ASN A 100 -7.19 8.59 -9.34
N ASN A 101 -6.57 9.77 -9.45
CA ASN A 101 -7.22 10.97 -10.00
C ASN A 101 -7.57 10.80 -11.48
N LEU A 102 -6.69 10.17 -12.26
CA LEU A 102 -6.93 9.86 -13.67
C LEU A 102 -8.13 8.92 -13.83
N ILE A 103 -8.16 7.80 -13.10
CA ILE A 103 -9.25 6.82 -13.14
C ILE A 103 -10.57 7.47 -12.67
N CYS A 104 -10.55 8.23 -11.59
CA CYS A 104 -11.72 8.96 -11.10
C CYS A 104 -12.25 9.96 -12.15
N GLY A 105 -11.35 10.63 -12.88
CA GLY A 105 -11.69 11.53 -13.99
C GLY A 105 -12.42 10.86 -15.16
N PHE A 106 -12.22 9.55 -15.37
CA PHE A 106 -12.92 8.77 -16.39
C PHE A 106 -14.28 8.23 -15.94
N LEU A 107 -14.62 8.31 -14.66
CA LEU A 107 -15.92 7.84 -14.17
C LEU A 107 -17.05 8.75 -14.69
N PRO A 108 -18.21 8.16 -15.08
CA PRO A 108 -19.34 8.91 -15.58
C PRO A 108 -19.85 9.91 -14.54
N THR A 109 -20.42 11.02 -15.03
CA THR A 109 -21.14 11.98 -14.19
C THR A 109 -22.63 11.70 -14.37
N SER A 110 -23.36 11.52 -13.27
CA SER A 110 -24.75 11.05 -13.31
C SER A 110 -25.71 12.10 -13.86
N ASP A 111 -25.35 13.40 -13.87
CA ASP A 111 -26.07 14.48 -14.56
C ASP A 111 -25.11 15.58 -15.07
N GLU A 112 -25.51 16.31 -16.13
CA GLU A 112 -24.76 17.48 -16.66
C GLU A 112 -24.51 18.59 -15.61
N ASN A 113 -25.20 18.53 -14.46
CA ASN A 113 -25.09 19.48 -13.34
C ASN A 113 -24.40 18.93 -12.09
N THR A 114 -24.09 17.63 -12.01
CA THR A 114 -23.32 17.04 -10.90
C THR A 114 -21.87 16.86 -11.32
N SER A 115 -21.12 17.97 -11.25
CA SER A 115 -19.67 17.89 -11.08
C SER A 115 -19.39 17.02 -9.83
N GLY A 116 -18.35 16.19 -9.88
CA GLY A 116 -18.03 15.24 -8.80
C GLY A 116 -18.06 15.86 -7.41
N LEU A 117 -18.33 15.05 -6.38
CA LEU A 117 -18.36 15.53 -4.99
C LEU A 117 -16.94 15.93 -4.58
N ILE A 118 -16.78 17.21 -4.23
CA ILE A 118 -15.53 17.75 -3.68
C ILE A 118 -15.70 17.88 -2.17
N SER A 119 -14.85 17.21 -1.41
CA SER A 119 -14.75 17.35 0.03
C SER A 119 -13.40 17.96 0.39
N VAL A 120 -13.42 19.10 1.05
CA VAL A 120 -12.21 19.78 1.53
C VAL A 120 -12.10 19.56 3.03
N ALA A 121 -10.91 19.13 3.48
CA ALA A 121 -10.61 18.91 4.89
C ALA A 121 -10.54 20.24 5.64
N VAL A 122 -11.08 20.26 6.86
CA VAL A 122 -10.94 21.35 7.84
C VAL A 122 -10.17 20.81 9.03
N ASP A 123 -8.99 21.35 9.26
CA ASP A 123 -8.02 20.85 10.23
C ASP A 123 -7.98 21.76 11.48
N TYR A 124 -7.90 21.16 12.67
CA TYR A 124 -7.85 21.89 13.94
C TYR A 124 -6.63 21.50 14.77
N ILE A 125 -6.00 22.49 15.42
CA ILE A 125 -4.97 22.29 16.44
C ILE A 125 -5.37 23.07 17.68
N ASN A 126 -5.47 22.39 18.82
CA ASN A 126 -5.93 22.99 20.08
C ASN A 126 -7.27 23.74 19.94
N ASN A 127 -8.20 23.18 19.15
CA ASN A 127 -9.52 23.76 18.80
C ASN A 127 -9.47 25.04 17.96
N THR A 128 -8.32 25.41 17.43
CA THR A 128 -8.17 26.51 16.48
C THR A 128 -8.05 25.93 15.08
N GLU A 129 -8.86 26.44 14.15
CA GLU A 129 -8.78 26.05 12.74
C GLU A 129 -7.44 26.49 12.15
N CYS A 130 -6.81 25.61 11.39
CA CYS A 130 -5.51 25.85 10.79
C CYS A 130 -5.65 26.34 9.36
N GLU A 131 -4.94 27.41 9.02
CA GLU A 131 -4.89 27.91 7.65
C GLU A 131 -4.22 26.90 6.70
N PRO A 132 -4.72 26.75 5.45
CA PRO A 132 -4.10 25.94 4.42
C PRO A 132 -2.59 26.22 4.28
N LYS A 133 -1.77 25.16 4.34
CA LYS A 133 -0.29 25.11 4.27
C LYS A 133 0.48 25.21 5.60
N GLU A 134 -0.13 25.64 6.71
CA GLU A 134 0.57 25.66 8.01
C GLU A 134 0.60 24.30 8.71
N TYR A 135 -0.37 23.43 8.43
CA TYR A 135 -0.50 22.10 9.03
C TYR A 135 0.34 21.00 8.34
N ASP A 136 0.78 21.18 7.08
CA ASP A 136 1.64 20.22 6.37
C ASP A 136 2.94 19.97 7.13
N LYS A 137 3.43 21.01 7.81
CA LYS A 137 4.65 20.98 8.63
C LYS A 137 4.42 20.36 10.02
N GLN A 138 3.18 20.22 10.47
CA GLN A 138 2.88 19.90 11.87
C GLN A 138 2.50 18.44 12.09
N PHE A 139 1.45 17.96 11.43
CA PHE A 139 0.96 16.60 11.65
C PHE A 139 0.60 15.85 10.37
N ARG A 140 0.32 16.57 9.28
CA ARG A 140 -0.32 15.97 8.12
C ARG A 140 0.57 15.00 7.36
N HIS A 141 1.89 15.21 7.32
CA HIS A 141 2.84 14.25 6.77
C HIS A 141 2.76 12.86 7.45
N TYR A 142 2.29 12.81 8.70
CA TYR A 142 2.03 11.56 9.44
C TYR A 142 0.65 10.96 9.20
N THR A 143 -0.19 11.61 8.38
CA THR A 143 -1.51 11.11 7.99
C THR A 143 -1.50 10.63 6.53
N ASN A 144 -2.47 9.79 6.19
CA ASN A 144 -2.76 9.41 4.81
C ASN A 144 -4.05 10.10 4.30
N LEU A 145 -4.45 11.21 4.92
CA LEU A 145 -5.69 11.90 4.60
C LEU A 145 -5.41 13.06 3.62
N PRO A 146 -6.16 13.17 2.51
CA PRO A 146 -5.99 14.26 1.56
C PRO A 146 -6.64 15.56 2.05
N SER A 147 -6.17 16.72 1.55
CA SER A 147 -6.81 18.05 1.79
C SER A 147 -8.11 18.18 1.07
N GLU A 148 -8.16 17.54 -0.08
CA GLU A 148 -9.23 17.64 -1.03
C GLU A 148 -9.42 16.25 -1.59
N LEU A 149 -10.65 15.77 -1.50
CA LEU A 149 -11.06 14.50 -2.04
C LEU A 149 -12.13 14.79 -3.09
N ILE A 150 -11.83 14.40 -4.34
CA ILE A 150 -12.79 14.43 -5.45
C ILE A 150 -13.25 13.00 -5.68
N ILE A 151 -14.55 12.74 -5.46
CA ILE A 151 -15.16 11.43 -5.74
C ILE A 151 -16.27 11.54 -6.76
N ARG A 152 -16.47 10.44 -7.49
CA ARG A 152 -17.59 10.24 -8.42
C ARG A 152 -18.26 8.91 -8.12
N GLU A 153 -19.48 8.77 -8.60
CA GLU A 153 -20.20 7.50 -8.55
C GLU A 153 -19.36 6.40 -9.25
N GLY A 154 -19.24 5.24 -8.60
CA GLY A 154 -18.36 4.15 -9.07
C GLY A 154 -16.91 4.22 -8.62
N ALA A 155 -16.49 5.26 -7.89
CA ALA A 155 -15.14 5.34 -7.34
C ALA A 155 -14.87 4.24 -6.31
N LYS A 156 -13.75 3.53 -6.46
CA LYS A 156 -13.28 2.55 -5.47
C LYS A 156 -12.51 3.28 -4.38
N ILE A 157 -12.95 3.14 -3.14
CA ILE A 157 -12.34 3.78 -1.98
C ILE A 157 -11.83 2.74 -0.98
N THR A 158 -10.82 3.11 -0.21
CA THR A 158 -10.37 2.34 0.95
C THR A 158 -10.63 3.17 2.20
N THR A 159 -11.32 2.58 3.17
CA THR A 159 -11.52 3.21 4.48
C THR A 159 -10.34 2.88 5.39
N LYS A 160 -9.95 3.85 6.22
CA LYS A 160 -8.99 3.61 7.31
C LYS A 160 -9.82 3.29 8.56
N ILE A 161 -9.72 2.07 9.07
CA ILE A 161 -10.28 1.63 10.36
C ILE A 161 -9.30 2.02 11.47
#